data_AF-A0ABD2IRI4-F1
#
_entry.id   AF-A0ABD2IRI4-F1
#
_cell.length_a   1.000
_cell.length_b   1.000
_cell.length_c   1.000
_cell.angle_alpha   90.00
_cell.angle_beta   90.00
_cell.angle_gamma   90.00
#
_symmetry.space_group_name_H-M   'P 1'
#
loop_
_entity.id
_entity.type
_entity.pdbx_description
1 polymer ?
#
loop_
_entity_poly.entity_id
_entity_poly.type
_entity_poly.pdbx_seq_one_letter_code
_entity_poly.pdbx_strand_id
1 'polypeptide(L)'
;MEPSLLRYFCPRQFRLFAATSFCTLSPRHRIIAEGGMPPLEYEFEREKWAMGERFGRYGLRGGVDISKLWPTVEEIEEVKAVRRFRTAKEAQHIAKMETEKEQIRRKNRLDRIERNWATYDAQLAEFNQREVQTEAEKETADQELKRQVEEVRNYFGYWVDPNDPRFSVMLKHREDTLKMEAKMAVKKKKKYGQVTTVSSAEQAEMKLVQGDEMKKKAEEGQGKGGEWKQNGGKGRRGREGRSSEGRGEKKQNGGRGRKGGAKRSKTEEEEEKEEQRREG
;
A
#
# COMPACT_ATOMS: atom_id res chain seq x y z
N MET A 1 49.83 60.54 -81.87
CA MET A 1 50.90 59.70 -82.44
C MET A 1 50.95 58.42 -81.62
N GLU A 2 50.75 57.29 -82.28
CA GLU A 2 50.87 55.96 -81.69
C GLU A 2 52.29 55.70 -81.16
N PRO A 3 52.43 54.78 -80.20
CA PRO A 3 53.59 53.91 -80.16
C PRO A 3 53.16 52.48 -80.47
N SER A 4 53.61 52.05 -81.64
CA SER A 4 53.55 50.72 -82.19
C SER A 4 54.50 49.74 -81.46
N LEU A 5 53.97 48.54 -81.24
CA LEU A 5 54.62 47.25 -81.46
C LEU A 5 56.03 47.02 -80.89
N LEU A 6 56.09 46.38 -79.71
CA LEU A 6 57.21 45.51 -79.33
C LEU A 6 56.71 44.12 -78.90
N ARG A 7 56.55 43.30 -79.94
CA ARG A 7 56.90 41.88 -80.07
C ARG A 7 57.00 41.07 -78.76
N TYR A 8 55.99 40.23 -78.55
CA TYR A 8 56.06 39.03 -77.73
C TYR A 8 57.17 38.10 -78.24
N PHE A 9 58.25 37.96 -77.48
CA PHE A 9 59.25 36.91 -77.65
C PHE A 9 59.12 35.97 -76.45
N CYS A 10 58.29 34.93 -76.59
CA CYS A 10 58.13 33.88 -75.58
C CYS A 10 58.98 32.68 -76.02
N PRO A 11 60.11 32.39 -75.36
CA PRO A 11 60.90 31.21 -75.69
C PRO A 11 60.16 29.95 -75.27
N ARG A 12 60.13 29.05 -76.25
CA ARG A 12 59.54 27.71 -76.29
C ARG A 12 60.25 26.79 -75.27
N GLN A 13 59.49 25.81 -74.79
CA GLN A 13 59.90 24.70 -73.90
C GLN A 13 60.11 25.05 -72.41
N PHE A 14 59.01 25.04 -71.63
CA PHE A 14 58.80 24.09 -70.51
C PHE A 14 57.43 24.39 -69.87
N ARG A 15 56.65 23.34 -69.55
CA ARG A 15 55.38 23.32 -68.78
C ARG A 15 54.08 23.73 -69.52
N LEU A 16 53.66 22.86 -70.42
CA LEU A 16 52.24 22.72 -70.79
C LEU A 16 51.53 21.87 -69.72
N PHE A 17 51.10 22.46 -68.59
CA PHE A 17 50.12 21.79 -67.70
C PHE A 17 49.31 22.73 -66.76
N ALA A 18 49.48 24.06 -66.83
CA ALA A 18 48.89 24.98 -65.85
C ALA A 18 47.99 26.10 -66.42
N ALA A 19 47.67 26.10 -67.71
CA ALA A 19 46.93 27.21 -68.33
C ALA A 19 45.44 26.93 -68.61
N THR A 20 44.95 25.69 -68.44
CA THR A 20 43.58 25.31 -68.83
C THR A 20 42.59 25.19 -67.67
N SER A 21 43.03 25.28 -66.42
CA SER A 21 42.15 25.16 -65.24
C SER A 21 41.74 26.49 -64.60
N PHE A 22 42.29 27.63 -65.02
CA PHE A 22 41.94 28.96 -64.48
C PHE A 22 40.75 29.64 -65.19
N CYS A 23 40.25 29.10 -66.32
CA CYS A 23 39.20 29.75 -67.09
C CYS A 23 37.77 29.51 -66.57
N THR A 24 37.52 28.47 -65.76
CA THR A 24 36.16 28.11 -65.27
C THR A 24 35.84 28.59 -63.86
N LEU A 25 36.83 29.08 -63.10
CA LEU A 25 36.58 29.61 -61.75
C LEU A 25 35.98 31.02 -61.83
N SER A 26 34.95 31.27 -61.01
CA SER A 26 34.43 32.62 -60.75
C SER A 26 35.55 33.55 -60.30
N PRO A 27 35.53 34.85 -60.66
CA PRO A 27 36.57 35.82 -60.29
C PRO A 27 36.94 35.78 -58.79
N ARG A 28 35.94 35.61 -57.93
CA ARG A 28 36.11 35.46 -56.48
C ARG A 28 36.97 34.26 -56.09
N HIS A 29 36.74 33.09 -56.70
CA HIS A 29 37.50 31.88 -56.41
C HIS A 29 38.93 31.95 -56.94
N ARG A 30 39.17 32.70 -58.02
CA ARG A 30 40.53 32.99 -58.50
C ARG A 30 41.32 33.78 -57.48
N ILE A 31 40.72 34.85 -56.93
CA ILE A 31 41.35 35.68 -55.90
C ILE A 31 41.69 34.85 -54.66
N ILE A 32 40.81 33.94 -54.23
CA ILE A 32 41.08 33.05 -53.09
C ILE A 32 42.24 32.08 -53.39
N ALA A 33 42.27 31.51 -54.60
CA ALA A 33 43.34 30.59 -55.02
C ALA A 33 44.71 31.28 -55.12
N GLU A 34 44.72 32.56 -55.49
CA GLU A 34 45.90 33.44 -55.50
C GLU A 34 46.32 33.89 -54.09
N GLY A 35 45.57 33.52 -53.04
CA GLY A 35 45.79 33.97 -51.66
C GLY A 35 45.41 35.44 -51.44
N GLY A 36 44.70 36.03 -52.41
CA GLY A 36 44.12 37.35 -52.33
C GLY A 36 42.85 37.37 -51.49
N MET A 37 42.42 38.58 -51.15
CA MET A 37 41.23 38.79 -50.36
C MET A 37 39.99 38.87 -51.26
N PRO A 38 38.99 37.99 -51.10
CA PRO A 38 37.79 38.04 -51.92
C PRO A 38 37.02 39.36 -51.71
N PRO A 39 36.24 39.85 -52.68
CA PRO A 39 35.31 40.96 -52.47
C PRO A 39 34.13 40.57 -51.57
N LEU A 40 33.48 41.54 -50.92
CA LEU A 40 32.26 41.34 -50.13
C LEU A 40 31.02 41.43 -51.04
N GLU A 41 30.47 40.28 -51.39
CA GLU A 41 29.36 40.16 -52.34
C GLU A 41 28.04 39.85 -51.62
N TYR A 42 28.08 38.97 -50.61
CA TYR A 42 26.87 38.48 -49.95
C TYR A 42 26.57 39.20 -48.62
N GLU A 43 25.31 39.15 -48.20
CA GLU A 43 24.84 39.78 -46.96
C GLU A 43 25.43 39.11 -45.72
N PHE A 44 25.49 37.77 -45.69
CA PHE A 44 26.06 37.04 -44.55
C PHE A 44 27.54 37.37 -44.30
N GLU A 45 28.28 37.82 -45.32
CA GLU A 45 29.69 38.24 -45.16
C GLU A 45 29.82 39.56 -44.39
N ARG A 46 28.73 40.31 -44.31
CA ARG A 46 28.59 41.54 -43.52
C ARG A 46 28.07 41.23 -42.12
N GLU A 47 27.82 39.97 -41.76
CA GLU A 47 27.50 39.62 -40.39
C GLU A 47 28.75 39.61 -39.51
N LYS A 48 28.54 39.82 -38.21
CA LYS A 48 29.61 39.96 -37.21
C LYS A 48 30.56 38.75 -37.18
N TRP A 49 30.03 37.54 -37.29
CA TRP A 49 30.83 36.30 -37.26
C TRP A 49 31.72 36.18 -38.50
N ALA A 50 31.19 36.43 -39.70
CA ALA A 50 31.94 36.35 -40.96
C ALA A 50 33.01 37.45 -41.04
N MET A 51 32.70 38.65 -40.55
CA MET A 51 33.68 39.72 -40.36
C MET A 51 34.80 39.32 -39.39
N GLY A 52 34.46 38.62 -38.30
CA GLY A 52 35.44 38.07 -37.35
C GLY A 52 36.36 37.03 -38.00
N GLU A 53 35.82 36.12 -38.79
CA GLU A 53 36.62 35.13 -39.53
C GLU A 53 37.55 35.79 -40.57
N ARG A 54 37.03 36.78 -41.30
CA ARG A 54 37.83 37.58 -42.24
C ARG A 54 38.97 38.31 -41.53
N PHE A 55 38.69 38.92 -40.38
CA PHE A 55 39.71 39.56 -39.56
C PHE A 55 40.75 38.54 -39.04
N GLY A 56 40.31 37.35 -38.63
CA GLY A 56 41.22 36.27 -38.23
C GLY A 56 42.14 35.79 -39.35
N ARG A 57 41.66 35.76 -40.60
CA ARG A 57 42.43 35.31 -41.77
C ARG A 57 43.35 36.37 -42.36
N TYR A 58 42.88 37.61 -42.49
CA TYR A 58 43.60 38.67 -43.20
C TYR A 58 44.11 39.81 -42.29
N GLY A 59 43.75 39.80 -41.00
CA GLY A 59 44.11 40.84 -40.05
C GLY A 59 43.57 42.21 -40.44
N LEU A 60 44.35 43.25 -40.12
CA LEU A 60 44.02 44.66 -40.42
C LEU A 60 43.89 44.97 -41.91
N ARG A 61 44.54 44.17 -42.77
CA ARG A 61 44.41 44.31 -44.24
C ARG A 61 42.95 44.16 -44.68
N GLY A 62 42.15 43.41 -43.91
CA GLY A 62 40.74 43.16 -44.15
C GLY A 62 39.82 44.38 -44.10
N GLY A 63 40.29 45.51 -43.54
CA GLY A 63 39.49 46.73 -43.41
C GLY A 63 38.26 46.56 -42.51
N VAL A 64 38.26 45.57 -41.61
CA VAL A 64 37.17 45.31 -40.68
C VAL A 64 37.36 46.17 -39.43
N ASP A 65 36.31 46.87 -39.01
CA ASP A 65 36.30 47.66 -37.77
C ASP A 65 36.30 46.73 -36.55
N ILE A 66 37.37 46.78 -35.74
CA ILE A 66 37.53 45.94 -34.55
C ILE A 66 36.44 46.22 -33.51
N SER A 67 35.99 47.48 -33.40
CA SER A 67 34.97 47.90 -32.44
C SER A 67 33.63 47.15 -32.62
N LYS A 68 33.28 46.79 -33.87
CA LYS A 68 32.04 46.06 -34.18
C LYS A 68 32.11 44.58 -33.84
N LEU A 69 33.31 44.02 -33.67
CA LEU A 69 33.50 42.60 -33.35
C LEU A 69 33.26 42.31 -31.87
N TRP A 70 33.45 43.29 -30.99
CA TRP A 70 33.16 43.13 -29.57
C TRP A 70 31.65 43.03 -29.32
N PRO A 71 31.21 42.26 -28.32
CA PRO A 71 29.82 42.21 -27.93
C PRO A 71 29.33 43.58 -27.45
N THR A 72 28.10 43.93 -27.81
CA THR A 72 27.47 45.15 -27.31
C THR A 72 27.05 44.96 -25.86
N VAL A 73 26.77 46.07 -25.16
CA VAL A 73 26.30 46.02 -23.77
C VAL A 73 24.99 45.25 -23.68
N GLU A 74 24.10 45.43 -24.66
CA GLU A 74 22.83 44.70 -24.77
C GLU A 74 23.05 43.20 -24.90
N GLU A 75 23.94 42.74 -25.80
CA GLU A 75 24.29 41.32 -25.95
C GLU A 75 24.85 40.73 -24.64
N ILE A 76 25.67 41.49 -23.91
CA ILE A 76 26.22 41.06 -22.61
C ILE A 76 25.11 40.91 -21.56
N GLU A 77 24.17 41.85 -21.53
CA GLU A 77 23.03 41.83 -20.60
C GLU A 77 22.08 40.69 -20.91
N GLU A 78 21.79 40.42 -22.19
CA GLU A 78 21.01 39.26 -22.62
C GLU A 78 21.65 37.94 -22.18
N VAL A 79 22.96 37.79 -22.39
CA VAL A 79 23.70 36.58 -21.96
C VAL A 79 23.63 36.41 -20.44
N LYS A 80 23.74 37.52 -19.68
CA LYS A 80 23.60 37.52 -18.21
C LYS A 80 22.17 37.19 -17.77
N ALA A 81 21.16 37.75 -18.43
CA ALA A 81 19.74 37.55 -18.12
C ALA A 81 19.30 36.10 -18.36
N VAL A 82 19.75 35.50 -19.47
CA VAL A 82 19.48 34.10 -19.79
C VAL A 82 20.12 33.14 -18.78
N ARG A 83 21.14 33.59 -18.00
CA ARG A 83 21.84 32.79 -16.97
C ARG A 83 22.26 31.39 -17.45
N ARG A 84 22.63 31.26 -18.73
CA ARG A 84 23.08 30.00 -19.34
C ARG A 84 24.29 29.42 -18.61
N PHE A 85 25.14 30.29 -18.08
CA PHE A 85 26.34 29.92 -17.33
C PHE A 85 26.16 30.24 -15.85
N ARG A 86 26.36 29.24 -15.01
CA ARG A 86 26.46 29.43 -13.55
C ARG A 86 27.91 29.64 -13.17
N THR A 87 28.14 30.44 -12.13
CA THR A 87 29.50 30.56 -11.58
C THR A 87 29.88 29.27 -10.84
N ALA A 88 31.17 28.95 -10.79
CA ALA A 88 31.65 27.76 -10.09
C ALA A 88 31.25 27.75 -8.61
N LYS A 89 31.19 28.94 -7.97
CA LYS A 89 30.78 29.10 -6.57
C LYS A 89 29.31 28.73 -6.35
N GLU A 90 28.43 29.16 -7.24
CA GLU A 90 27.00 28.80 -7.19
C GLU A 90 26.80 27.30 -7.36
N ALA A 91 27.50 26.68 -8.32
CA ALA A 91 27.44 25.23 -8.52
C ALA A 91 27.88 24.46 -7.27
N GLN A 92 28.96 24.88 -6.62
CA GLN A 92 29.42 24.30 -5.35
C GLN A 92 28.39 24.46 -4.23
N HIS A 93 27.76 25.62 -4.12
CA HIS A 93 26.72 25.86 -3.12
C HIS A 93 25.50 24.96 -3.34
N ILE A 94 25.04 24.84 -4.59
CA ILE A 94 23.92 23.96 -4.94
C ILE A 94 24.24 22.51 -4.60
N ALA A 95 25.44 22.03 -4.97
CA ALA A 95 25.87 20.67 -4.65
C ALA A 95 25.87 20.42 -3.13
N LYS A 96 26.40 21.35 -2.32
CA LYS A 96 26.35 21.24 -0.86
C LYS A 96 24.91 21.13 -0.34
N MET A 97 24.03 22.03 -0.77
CA MET A 97 22.61 22.01 -0.38
C MET A 97 21.91 20.69 -0.76
N GLU A 98 22.23 20.12 -1.92
CA GLU A 98 21.71 18.83 -2.36
C GLU A 98 22.23 17.69 -1.47
N THR A 99 23.53 17.67 -1.19
CA THR A 99 24.11 16.65 -0.30
C THR A 99 23.53 16.70 1.12
N GLU A 100 23.29 17.89 1.67
CA GLU A 100 22.67 18.04 2.99
C GLU A 100 21.23 17.52 3.00
N LYS A 101 20.44 17.84 1.96
CA LYS A 101 19.08 17.31 1.81
C LYS A 101 19.07 15.79 1.72
N GLU A 102 20.01 15.19 0.98
CA GLU A 102 20.14 13.74 0.89
C GLU A 102 20.53 13.11 2.22
N GLN A 103 21.45 13.72 2.96
CA GLN A 103 21.84 13.27 4.30
C GLN A 103 20.65 13.30 5.26
N ILE A 104 19.86 14.38 5.26
CA ILE A 104 18.66 14.48 6.10
C ILE A 104 17.64 13.41 5.72
N ARG A 105 17.39 13.20 4.42
CA ARG A 105 16.50 12.12 3.95
C ARG A 105 16.97 10.75 4.38
N ARG A 106 18.28 10.49 4.31
CA ARG A 106 18.90 9.23 4.74
C ARG A 106 18.73 9.03 6.24
N LYS A 107 19.01 10.04 7.06
CA LYS A 107 18.82 10.00 8.52
C LYS A 107 17.37 9.70 8.88
N ASN A 108 16.42 10.47 8.32
CA ASN A 108 14.99 10.24 8.57
C ASN A 108 14.52 8.83 8.19
N ARG A 109 15.08 8.26 7.12
CA ARG A 109 14.81 6.89 6.71
C ARG A 109 15.34 5.89 7.73
N LEU A 110 16.57 6.07 8.21
CA LEU A 110 17.18 5.21 9.22
C LEU A 110 16.40 5.27 10.54
N ASP A 111 16.08 6.47 11.03
CA ASP A 111 15.29 6.64 12.25
C ASP A 111 13.92 5.95 12.17
N ARG A 112 13.29 5.96 10.99
CA ARG A 112 12.03 5.23 10.76
C ARG A 112 12.23 3.72 10.82
N ILE A 113 13.32 3.21 10.24
CA ILE A 113 13.65 1.78 10.30
C ILE A 113 13.92 1.37 11.75
N GLU A 114 14.66 2.15 12.51
CA GLU A 114 14.96 1.87 13.92
C GLU A 114 13.69 1.83 14.78
N ARG A 115 12.77 2.78 14.62
CA ARG A 115 11.46 2.76 15.31
C ARG A 115 10.65 1.52 14.95
N ASN A 116 10.60 1.18 13.66
CA ASN A 116 9.88 -0.01 13.21
C ASN A 116 10.52 -1.29 13.74
N TRP A 117 11.86 -1.36 13.76
CA TRP A 117 12.62 -2.49 14.26
C TRP A 117 12.35 -2.73 15.75
N ALA A 118 12.33 -1.67 16.56
CA ALA A 118 12.00 -1.77 17.98
C ALA A 118 10.58 -2.33 18.24
N THR A 119 9.62 -2.07 17.33
CA THR A 119 8.25 -2.58 17.45
C THR A 119 8.02 -3.93 16.77
N TYR A 120 8.99 -4.43 16.00
CA TYR A 120 8.82 -5.56 15.10
C TYR A 120 8.52 -6.87 15.85
N ASP A 121 9.27 -7.16 16.90
CA ASP A 121 9.13 -8.41 17.65
C ASP A 121 7.76 -8.55 18.32
N ALA A 122 7.22 -7.44 18.85
CA ALA A 122 5.88 -7.41 19.42
C ALA A 122 4.80 -7.64 18.36
N GLN A 123 4.93 -7.01 17.19
CA GLN A 123 4.00 -7.21 16.08
C GLN A 123 4.04 -8.65 15.54
N LEU A 124 5.23 -9.25 15.48
CA LEU A 124 5.40 -10.64 15.07
C LEU A 124 4.74 -11.60 16.06
N ALA A 125 4.90 -11.36 17.36
CA ALA A 125 4.24 -12.15 18.40
C ALA A 125 2.71 -12.07 18.30
N GLU A 126 2.15 -10.86 18.12
CA GLU A 126 0.70 -10.68 17.91
C GLU A 126 0.22 -11.40 16.65
N PHE A 127 0.97 -11.34 15.55
CA PHE A 127 0.62 -12.01 14.30
C PHE A 127 0.56 -13.53 14.49
N ASN A 128 1.61 -14.11 15.08
CA ASN A 128 1.66 -15.55 15.34
C ASN A 128 0.52 -16.00 16.29
N GLN A 129 0.21 -15.21 17.31
CA GLN A 129 -0.93 -15.50 18.20
C GLN A 129 -2.27 -15.49 17.46
N ARG A 130 -2.46 -14.53 16.53
CA ARG A 130 -3.67 -14.48 15.70
C ARG A 130 -3.75 -15.70 14.78
N GLU A 131 -2.66 -16.10 14.13
CA GLU A 131 -2.64 -17.30 13.30
C GLU A 131 -3.05 -18.54 14.11
N VAL A 132 -2.44 -18.77 15.28
CA VAL A 132 -2.78 -19.90 16.16
C VAL A 132 -4.25 -19.87 16.61
N GLN A 133 -4.79 -18.70 16.95
CA GLN A 133 -6.20 -18.56 17.31
C GLN A 133 -7.11 -18.91 16.12
N THR A 134 -6.78 -18.43 14.92
CA THR A 134 -7.58 -18.74 13.73
C THR A 134 -7.50 -20.22 13.34
N GLU A 135 -6.36 -20.87 13.56
CA GLU A 135 -6.20 -22.31 13.35
C GLU A 135 -7.04 -23.10 14.37
N ALA A 136 -6.97 -22.74 15.65
CA ALA A 136 -7.78 -23.37 16.69
C ALA A 136 -9.30 -23.19 16.45
N GLU A 137 -9.73 -22.00 16.03
CA GLU A 137 -11.13 -21.73 15.66
C GLU A 137 -11.58 -22.60 14.48
N LYS A 138 -10.74 -22.75 13.44
CA LYS A 138 -11.03 -23.65 12.30
C LYS A 138 -11.09 -25.10 12.73
N GLU A 139 -10.15 -25.56 13.57
CA GLU A 139 -10.14 -26.94 14.07
C GLU A 139 -11.38 -27.25 14.92
N THR A 140 -11.80 -26.33 15.79
CA THR A 140 -13.02 -26.50 16.59
C THR A 140 -14.27 -26.52 15.70
N ALA A 141 -14.37 -25.63 14.73
CA ALA A 141 -15.47 -25.63 13.76
C ALA A 141 -15.52 -26.94 12.94
N ASP A 142 -14.36 -27.44 12.50
CA ASP A 142 -14.26 -28.71 11.77
C ASP A 142 -14.66 -29.91 12.65
N GLN A 143 -14.28 -29.89 13.94
CA GLN A 143 -14.68 -30.93 14.89
C GLN A 143 -16.18 -30.90 15.17
N GLU A 144 -16.77 -29.71 15.35
CA GLU A 144 -18.21 -29.55 15.53
C GLU A 144 -18.99 -30.02 14.30
N LEU A 145 -18.51 -29.68 13.10
CA LEU A 145 -19.10 -30.14 11.85
C LEU A 145 -19.05 -31.67 11.72
N LYS A 146 -17.89 -32.28 12.01
CA LYS A 146 -17.74 -33.75 12.01
C LYS A 146 -18.71 -34.41 12.99
N ARG A 147 -18.83 -33.89 14.22
CA ARG A 147 -19.79 -34.38 15.22
C ARG A 147 -21.23 -34.30 14.71
N GLN A 148 -21.63 -33.17 14.13
CA GLN A 148 -22.97 -33.00 13.56
C GLN A 148 -23.25 -33.99 12.42
N VAL A 149 -22.27 -34.22 11.53
CA VAL A 149 -22.40 -35.18 10.42
C VAL A 149 -22.53 -36.61 10.96
N GLU A 150 -21.73 -37.00 11.95
CA GLU A 150 -21.82 -38.31 12.60
C GLU A 150 -23.17 -38.51 13.31
N GLU A 151 -23.68 -37.50 14.01
CA GLU A 151 -25.00 -37.56 14.67
C GLU A 151 -26.14 -37.78 13.68
N VAL A 152 -26.16 -37.03 12.56
CA VAL A 152 -27.16 -37.19 11.49
C VAL A 152 -27.03 -38.57 10.87
N ARG A 153 -25.81 -39.03 10.59
CA ARG A 153 -25.57 -40.37 10.04
C ARG A 153 -26.06 -41.47 10.97
N ASN A 154 -25.84 -41.35 12.28
CA ASN A 154 -26.27 -42.33 13.28
C ASN A 154 -27.80 -42.40 13.40
N TYR A 155 -28.49 -41.27 13.23
CA TYR A 155 -29.96 -41.22 13.32
C TYR A 155 -30.65 -41.69 12.03
N PHE A 156 -30.18 -41.25 10.86
CA PHE A 156 -30.82 -41.55 9.57
C PHE A 156 -30.25 -42.79 8.86
N GLY A 157 -29.05 -43.23 9.21
CA GLY A 157 -28.42 -44.45 8.69
C GLY A 157 -27.72 -44.33 7.33
N TYR A 158 -27.71 -43.14 6.70
CA TYR A 158 -27.01 -42.87 5.45
C TYR A 158 -26.10 -41.64 5.56
N TRP A 159 -25.13 -41.54 4.65
CA TRP A 159 -24.16 -40.45 4.62
C TRP A 159 -24.73 -39.23 3.90
N VAL A 160 -24.54 -38.04 4.47
CA VAL A 160 -25.07 -36.76 3.98
C VAL A 160 -23.97 -35.70 4.06
N ASP A 161 -23.83 -34.92 3.00
CA ASP A 161 -22.86 -33.82 2.94
C ASP A 161 -23.27 -32.64 3.83
N PRO A 162 -22.35 -32.07 4.64
CA PRO A 162 -22.65 -30.90 5.46
C PRO A 162 -22.96 -29.63 4.66
N ASN A 163 -22.57 -29.56 3.39
CA ASN A 163 -22.83 -28.43 2.49
C ASN A 163 -24.22 -28.50 1.82
N ASP A 164 -24.95 -29.62 1.94
CA ASP A 164 -26.28 -29.77 1.37
C ASP A 164 -27.32 -29.01 2.23
N PRO A 165 -28.19 -28.16 1.67
CA PRO A 165 -29.27 -27.51 2.41
C PRO A 165 -30.17 -28.49 3.20
N ARG A 166 -30.27 -29.76 2.76
CA ARG A 166 -31.01 -30.83 3.45
C ARG A 166 -30.45 -31.14 4.85
N PHE A 167 -29.14 -30.98 5.05
CA PHE A 167 -28.47 -31.26 6.32
C PHE A 167 -29.05 -30.43 7.47
N SER A 168 -29.31 -29.14 7.22
CA SER A 168 -29.91 -28.23 8.19
C SER A 168 -31.32 -28.63 8.63
N VAL A 169 -32.10 -29.24 7.73
CA VAL A 169 -33.46 -29.73 8.01
C VAL A 169 -33.39 -31.01 8.83
N MET A 170 -32.46 -31.91 8.50
CA MET A 170 -32.23 -33.17 9.20
C MET A 170 -31.77 -32.96 10.65
N LEU A 171 -30.87 -32.01 10.89
CA LEU A 171 -30.44 -31.63 12.25
C LEU A 171 -31.61 -31.17 13.12
N LYS A 172 -32.47 -30.28 12.59
CA LYS A 172 -33.66 -29.79 13.28
C LYS A 172 -34.62 -30.93 13.61
N HIS A 173 -34.87 -31.82 12.65
CA HIS A 173 -35.74 -32.97 12.86
C HIS A 173 -35.25 -33.87 14.01
N ARG A 174 -33.94 -34.15 14.06
CA ARG A 174 -33.32 -34.90 15.15
C ARG A 174 -33.42 -34.20 16.50
N GLU A 175 -33.17 -32.88 16.55
CA GLU A 175 -33.32 -32.15 17.81
C GLU A 175 -34.75 -32.17 18.34
N ASP A 176 -35.73 -32.05 17.44
CA ASP A 176 -37.13 -32.06 17.80
C ASP A 176 -37.57 -33.43 18.31
N THR A 177 -37.11 -34.54 17.71
CA THR A 177 -37.41 -35.88 18.21
C THR A 177 -36.80 -36.13 19.59
N LEU A 178 -35.53 -35.78 19.81
CA LEU A 178 -34.91 -35.86 21.14
C LEU A 178 -35.60 -34.99 22.19
N LYS A 179 -36.02 -33.77 21.83
CA LYS A 179 -36.79 -32.89 22.72
C LYS A 179 -38.14 -33.52 23.08
N MET A 180 -38.82 -34.16 22.14
CA MET A 180 -40.08 -34.86 22.39
C MET A 180 -39.87 -36.10 23.27
N GLU A 181 -38.84 -36.90 22.99
CA GLU A 181 -38.48 -38.08 23.78
C GLU A 181 -38.09 -37.71 25.22
N ALA A 182 -37.29 -36.65 25.41
CA ALA A 182 -36.94 -36.15 26.73
C ALA A 182 -38.19 -35.71 27.51
N LYS A 183 -39.11 -34.97 26.88
CA LYS A 183 -40.40 -34.60 27.48
C LYS A 183 -41.23 -35.83 27.86
N MET A 184 -41.25 -36.84 27.01
CA MET A 184 -41.98 -38.10 27.26
C MET A 184 -41.32 -38.93 28.37
N ALA A 185 -39.99 -38.99 28.43
CA ALA A 185 -39.24 -39.68 29.48
C ALA A 185 -39.41 -38.98 30.84
N VAL A 186 -39.40 -37.65 30.89
CA VAL A 186 -39.70 -36.88 32.12
C VAL A 186 -41.13 -37.14 32.59
N LYS A 187 -42.11 -37.14 31.67
CA LYS A 187 -43.51 -37.49 32.00
C LYS A 187 -43.64 -38.93 32.52
N LYS A 188 -42.95 -39.89 31.89
CA LYS A 188 -42.91 -41.28 32.34
C LYS A 188 -42.26 -41.41 33.73
N LYS A 189 -41.09 -40.81 33.96
CA LYS A 189 -40.42 -40.79 35.27
C LYS A 189 -41.29 -40.18 36.38
N LYS A 190 -42.05 -39.12 36.10
CA LYS A 190 -43.01 -38.56 37.05
C LYS A 190 -44.16 -39.53 37.37
N LYS A 191 -44.66 -40.27 36.37
CA LYS A 191 -45.69 -41.29 36.56
C LYS A 191 -45.17 -42.51 37.34
N TYR A 192 -44.00 -43.05 37.00
CA TYR A 192 -43.40 -44.18 37.71
C TYR A 192 -42.86 -43.80 39.10
N GLY A 193 -42.44 -42.54 39.30
CA GLY A 193 -42.06 -42.00 40.61
C GLY A 193 -43.25 -41.85 41.57
N GLN A 194 -44.48 -41.66 41.06
CA GLN A 194 -45.70 -41.71 41.87
C GLN A 194 -46.15 -43.15 42.20
N VAL A 195 -45.83 -44.14 41.35
CA VAL A 195 -46.21 -45.54 41.59
C VAL A 195 -45.24 -46.24 42.56
N THR A 196 -43.97 -45.84 42.59
CA THR A 196 -42.95 -46.40 43.50
C THR A 196 -43.05 -45.88 44.94
N THR A 197 -43.65 -44.71 45.18
CA THR A 197 -43.98 -44.24 46.54
C THR A 197 -45.17 -44.98 47.17
N VAL A 198 -46.03 -45.62 46.36
CA VAL A 198 -47.13 -46.45 46.86
C VAL A 198 -46.66 -47.89 47.11
N SER A 199 -45.71 -48.41 46.32
CA SER A 199 -45.14 -49.75 46.53
C SER A 199 -44.00 -49.81 47.56
N SER A 200 -43.28 -48.70 47.81
CA SER A 200 -42.30 -48.62 48.93
C SER A 200 -42.96 -48.38 50.29
N ALA A 201 -44.21 -47.93 50.34
CA ALA A 201 -45.02 -47.93 51.55
C ALA A 201 -45.40 -49.37 51.98
N GLU A 202 -45.70 -50.25 51.02
CA GLU A 202 -46.00 -51.68 51.29
C GLU A 202 -44.75 -52.50 51.68
N GLN A 203 -43.57 -52.17 51.14
CA GLN A 203 -42.32 -52.81 51.55
C GLN A 203 -41.73 -52.28 52.88
N ALA A 204 -42.21 -51.13 53.37
CA ALA A 204 -41.86 -50.61 54.69
C ALA A 204 -42.64 -51.31 55.83
N GLU A 205 -43.86 -51.80 55.57
CA GLU A 205 -44.62 -52.56 56.57
C GLU A 205 -44.11 -54.00 56.76
N MET A 206 -43.59 -54.67 55.72
CA MET A 206 -42.96 -55.99 55.88
C MET A 206 -41.55 -55.96 56.53
N LYS A 207 -40.85 -54.82 56.54
CA LYS A 207 -39.54 -54.68 57.22
C LYS A 207 -39.64 -54.31 58.71
N LEU A 208 -40.78 -53.83 59.18
CA LEU A 208 -41.00 -53.60 60.62
C LEU A 208 -41.13 -54.92 61.40
N VAL A 209 -41.59 -56.01 60.77
CA VAL A 209 -41.68 -57.33 61.42
C VAL A 209 -40.32 -58.05 61.51
N GLN A 210 -39.36 -57.75 60.62
CA GLN A 210 -37.99 -58.31 60.66
C GLN A 210 -36.98 -57.43 61.41
N GLY A 211 -37.33 -56.17 61.72
CA GLY A 211 -36.48 -55.26 62.48
C GLY A 211 -36.43 -55.51 63.99
N ASP A 212 -37.46 -56.15 64.54
CA ASP A 212 -37.54 -56.45 65.98
C ASP A 212 -36.72 -57.70 66.37
N GLU A 213 -36.45 -58.62 65.44
CA GLU A 213 -35.57 -59.78 65.71
C GLU A 213 -34.07 -59.43 65.66
N MET A 214 -33.67 -58.36 64.95
CA MET A 214 -32.25 -57.95 64.88
C MET A 214 -31.83 -56.98 66.00
N LYS A 215 -32.77 -56.32 66.68
CA LYS A 215 -32.46 -55.43 67.82
C LYS A 215 -32.01 -56.18 69.09
N LYS A 216 -32.33 -57.47 69.23
CA LYS A 216 -31.85 -58.31 70.35
C LYS A 216 -30.39 -58.76 70.22
N LYS A 217 -29.73 -58.52 69.08
CA LYS A 217 -28.32 -58.88 68.82
C LYS A 217 -27.34 -57.70 68.75
N ALA A 218 -27.79 -56.47 68.98
CA ALA A 218 -26.95 -55.27 68.88
C ALA A 218 -26.76 -54.53 70.22
N GLU A 219 -27.27 -55.06 71.35
CA GLU A 219 -26.99 -54.52 72.69
C GLU A 219 -25.71 -55.07 73.34
N GLU A 220 -25.05 -56.08 72.77
CA GLU A 220 -23.66 -56.46 73.12
C GLU A 220 -22.69 -55.91 72.07
N GLY A 221 -22.23 -54.68 72.27
CA GLY A 221 -21.20 -54.11 71.38
C GLY A 221 -21.02 -52.61 71.49
N GLN A 222 -21.09 -52.04 72.69
CA GLN A 222 -20.66 -50.67 72.93
C GLN A 222 -19.13 -50.56 72.83
N GLY A 223 -18.65 -49.60 72.05
CA GLY A 223 -17.53 -48.77 72.51
C GLY A 223 -16.54 -48.23 71.48
N LYS A 224 -16.67 -46.92 71.21
CA LYS A 224 -15.66 -45.85 71.45
C LYS A 224 -15.26 -44.97 70.24
N GLY A 225 -15.44 -43.66 70.46
CA GLY A 225 -14.67 -42.52 69.92
C GLY A 225 -15.24 -41.92 68.64
N GLY A 226 -15.81 -40.70 68.61
CA GLY A 226 -15.17 -39.40 68.90
C GLY A 226 -14.61 -38.86 67.56
N GLU A 227 -14.82 -37.65 67.05
CA GLU A 227 -15.18 -36.33 67.59
C GLU A 227 -15.40 -35.43 66.35
N TRP A 228 -16.48 -34.62 66.28
CA TRP A 228 -16.73 -33.67 65.18
C TRP A 228 -16.60 -32.23 65.69
N LYS A 229 -15.76 -31.43 65.02
CA LYS A 229 -15.73 -29.97 65.17
C LYS A 229 -16.69 -29.28 64.20
N GLN A 230 -17.32 -28.25 64.74
CA GLN A 230 -18.48 -27.52 64.21
C GLN A 230 -18.10 -26.34 63.30
N ASN A 231 -19.18 -25.80 62.68
CA ASN A 231 -19.43 -24.41 62.25
C ASN A 231 -18.93 -24.01 60.86
N GLY A 232 -19.67 -23.31 60.00
CA GLY A 232 -21.03 -22.74 59.97
C GLY A 232 -21.22 -22.21 58.52
N GLY A 233 -22.40 -22.10 57.91
CA GLY A 233 -23.62 -21.47 58.39
C GLY A 233 -23.70 -20.01 57.88
N LYS A 234 -24.30 -19.81 56.70
CA LYS A 234 -24.97 -18.59 56.13
C LYS A 234 -25.01 -18.75 54.60
N GLY A 235 -26.11 -18.85 53.85
CA GLY A 235 -27.48 -18.45 54.09
C GLY A 235 -27.75 -17.05 53.54
N ARG A 236 -28.31 -16.93 52.31
CA ARG A 236 -29.57 -16.19 52.00
C ARG A 236 -29.72 -15.88 50.49
N ARG A 237 -30.92 -16.21 49.97
CA ARG A 237 -31.90 -15.39 49.20
C ARG A 237 -31.31 -14.51 48.09
N GLY A 238 -31.66 -14.60 46.82
CA GLY A 238 -32.99 -14.84 46.23
C GLY A 238 -33.51 -13.55 45.58
N ARG A 239 -34.14 -13.72 44.40
CA ARG A 239 -35.18 -12.89 43.75
C ARG A 239 -34.80 -11.87 42.65
N GLU A 240 -35.64 -11.94 41.59
CA GLU A 240 -36.03 -10.93 40.58
C GLU A 240 -34.98 -10.51 39.53
N GLY A 241 -35.23 -10.47 38.22
CA GLY A 241 -36.46 -10.50 37.42
C GLY A 241 -36.89 -9.10 36.94
N ARG A 242 -36.49 -8.70 35.72
CA ARG A 242 -37.17 -7.74 34.81
C ARG A 242 -36.33 -7.59 33.51
N SER A 243 -36.85 -7.97 32.35
CA SER A 243 -37.63 -7.14 31.40
C SER A 243 -36.78 -5.99 30.82
N SER A 244 -36.29 -6.15 29.58
CA SER A 244 -36.95 -5.81 28.31
C SER A 244 -36.83 -4.31 27.99
N GLU A 245 -35.91 -3.95 27.09
CA GLU A 245 -36.07 -2.79 26.22
C GLU A 245 -35.31 -3.03 24.92
N GLY A 246 -36.06 -3.04 23.83
CA GLY A 246 -35.56 -3.12 22.47
C GLY A 246 -35.33 -1.73 21.90
N ARG A 247 -34.23 -1.59 21.16
CA ARG A 247 -34.04 -0.68 20.02
C ARG A 247 -33.20 -1.51 19.05
N GLY A 248 -33.62 -1.87 17.83
CA GLY A 248 -34.38 -1.07 16.89
C GLY A 248 -33.39 -0.31 16.02
N GLU A 249 -32.64 -0.99 15.15
CA GLU A 249 -31.88 -0.30 14.11
C GLU A 249 -31.92 -1.03 12.77
N LYS A 250 -32.19 -0.22 11.75
CA LYS A 250 -32.74 -0.56 10.44
C LYS A 250 -31.69 -1.18 9.52
N LYS A 251 -32.12 -2.16 8.74
CA LYS A 251 -31.52 -2.49 7.44
C LYS A 251 -31.59 -1.27 6.53
N GLN A 252 -30.44 -0.85 5.99
CA GLN A 252 -30.39 -0.18 4.70
C GLN A 252 -29.40 -0.88 3.77
N ASN A 253 -29.96 -1.25 2.64
CA ASN A 253 -29.38 -1.78 1.43
C ASN A 253 -28.49 -0.69 0.80
N GLY A 254 -27.27 -1.02 0.35
CA GLY A 254 -26.39 -0.02 -0.28
C GLY A 254 -25.26 -0.67 -1.06
N GLY A 255 -25.43 -0.74 -2.38
CA GLY A 255 -24.49 -1.34 -3.32
C GLY A 255 -23.11 -0.69 -3.33
N ARG A 256 -22.09 -1.53 -3.54
CA ARG A 256 -20.71 -1.12 -3.81
C ARG A 256 -20.61 -0.51 -5.20
N GLY A 257 -20.91 0.79 -5.32
CA GLY A 257 -20.50 1.61 -6.46
C GLY A 257 -19.12 2.21 -6.20
N ARG A 258 -18.12 1.80 -6.97
CA ARG A 258 -16.82 2.49 -7.05
C ARG A 258 -17.07 3.88 -7.65
N LYS A 259 -17.02 4.93 -6.83
CA LYS A 259 -16.80 6.31 -7.30
C LYS A 259 -15.41 6.75 -6.87
N GLY A 260 -14.51 6.88 -7.84
CA GLY A 260 -13.26 7.61 -7.67
C GLY A 260 -13.58 9.10 -7.54
N GLY A 261 -13.55 9.60 -6.31
CA GLY A 261 -13.54 11.03 -6.04
C GLY A 261 -12.10 11.45 -5.75
N ALA A 262 -11.48 12.15 -6.70
CA ALA A 262 -10.25 12.88 -6.45
C ALA A 262 -10.52 13.91 -5.35
N LYS A 263 -9.79 13.82 -4.24
CA LYS A 263 -9.82 14.86 -3.20
C LYS A 263 -9.15 16.10 -3.78
N ARG A 264 -9.95 17.09 -4.16
CA ARG A 264 -9.48 18.40 -4.58
C ARG A 264 -8.72 19.03 -3.43
N SER A 265 -7.53 19.55 -3.72
CA SER A 265 -6.64 20.10 -2.71
C SER A 265 -7.22 21.40 -2.16
N LYS A 266 -7.04 21.65 -0.84
CA LYS A 266 -7.58 22.80 -0.11
C LYS A 266 -7.20 24.17 -0.72
N THR A 267 -6.17 24.18 -1.56
CA THR A 267 -5.66 25.31 -2.32
C THR A 267 -6.55 25.71 -3.51
N GLU A 268 -7.23 24.77 -4.15
CA GLU A 268 -8.11 25.06 -5.29
C GLU A 268 -9.44 25.73 -4.84
N GLU A 269 -9.90 25.45 -3.61
CA GLU A 269 -11.09 26.09 -3.03
C GLU A 269 -10.83 27.53 -2.55
N GLU A 270 -9.57 27.88 -2.26
CA GLU A 270 -9.18 29.25 -1.89
C GLU A 270 -9.00 30.15 -3.11
N GLU A 271 -8.46 29.64 -4.23
CA GLU A 271 -8.35 30.40 -5.49
C GLU A 271 -9.74 30.74 -6.08
N GLU A 272 -10.69 29.80 -6.05
CA GLU A 272 -12.05 30.03 -6.59
C GLU A 272 -12.85 31.07 -5.77
N LYS A 273 -12.56 31.19 -4.46
CA LYS A 273 -13.13 32.24 -3.59
C LYS A 273 -12.46 33.61 -3.77
N GLU A 274 -11.20 33.65 -4.20
CA GLU A 274 -10.51 34.91 -4.46
C GLU A 274 -10.92 35.49 -5.82
N GLU A 275 -11.21 34.64 -6.80
CA GLU A 275 -11.70 35.05 -8.13
C GLU A 275 -13.11 35.65 -8.08
N GLN A 276 -14.03 35.04 -7.31
CA GLN A 276 -15.38 35.58 -7.08
C GLN A 276 -15.39 36.93 -6.32
N ARG A 277 -14.30 37.29 -5.63
CA ARG A 277 -14.14 38.61 -5.00
C ARG A 277 -13.59 39.69 -5.93
N ARG A 278 -13.05 39.31 -7.09
CA ARG A 278 -12.54 40.26 -8.09
C ARG A 278 -13.58 40.66 -9.13
N GLU A 279 -14.65 39.88 -9.28
CA GLU A 279 -15.71 40.11 -10.27
C GLU A 279 -16.98 40.79 -9.72
N GLY A 280 -17.08 41.03 -8.40
CA GLY A 280 -18.17 41.75 -7.76
C GLY A 280 -17.74 43.10 -7.20
#